data_AF-A0A8J6TQK3-F1
#
_entry.id   AF-A0A8J6TQK3-F1
#
_cell.length_a   1.000
_cell.length_b   1.000
_cell.length_c   1.000
_cell.angle_alpha   90.00
_cell.angle_beta   90.00
_cell.angle_gamma   90.00
#
_symmetry.space_group_name_H-M   'P 1'
#
loop_
_entity.id
_entity.type
_entity.pdbx_description
1 polymer ?
#
loop_
_entity_poly.entity_id
_entity_poly.type
_entity_poly.pdbx_seq_one_letter_code
_entity_poly.pdbx_strand_id
1 'polypeptide(L)'
;MALVNPNFAEEMERFGEDTALECFNCGTCAAICPLIYEHFPRKMIRYLQLGAKDRIMENANELWRCLHCGLCTQTCPREADPGEVILGLKRYVVANWRRS
;
A
#
# COMPACT_ATOMS: atom_id res chain seq x y z
N MET A 1 -10.17 -4.87 -17.19
CA MET A 1 -10.53 -3.58 -16.55
C MET A 1 -10.41 -3.81 -15.05
N ALA A 2 -9.76 -2.93 -14.28
CA ALA A 2 -9.71 -3.12 -12.82
C ALA A 2 -11.08 -2.74 -12.22
N LEU A 3 -11.62 -3.58 -11.35
CA LEU A 3 -12.79 -3.22 -10.55
C LEU A 3 -12.34 -2.26 -9.44
N VAL A 4 -13.02 -1.12 -9.31
CA VAL A 4 -12.72 -0.07 -8.33
C VAL A 4 -13.79 -0.08 -7.25
N ASN A 5 -13.38 -0.11 -5.98
CA ASN A 5 -14.28 0.04 -4.84
C ASN A 5 -14.00 1.38 -4.09
N PRO A 6 -14.91 2.37 -4.16
CA PRO A 6 -14.71 3.67 -3.52
C PRO A 6 -14.61 3.59 -1.98
N ASN A 7 -15.17 2.55 -1.36
CA ASN A 7 -15.19 2.40 0.09
C ASN A 7 -14.00 1.57 0.62
N PHE A 8 -13.00 1.29 -0.22
CA PHE A 8 -11.93 0.38 0.16
C PHE A 8 -11.02 0.96 1.26
N ALA A 9 -10.77 2.26 1.27
CA ALA A 9 -9.98 2.90 2.33
C ALA A 9 -10.63 2.73 3.71
N GLU A 10 -11.95 2.89 3.82
CA GLU A 10 -12.68 2.65 5.07
C GLU A 10 -12.61 1.17 5.50
N GLU A 11 -12.67 0.24 4.55
CA GLU A 11 -12.49 -1.19 4.84
C GLU A 11 -11.08 -1.50 5.37
N MET A 12 -10.07 -0.76 4.92
CA MET A 12 -8.67 -0.95 5.31
C MET A 12 -8.39 -0.59 6.77
N GLU A 13 -9.22 0.25 7.42
CA GLU A 13 -9.12 0.55 8.86
C GLU A 13 -9.18 -0.72 9.73
N ARG A 14 -9.86 -1.77 9.25
CA ARG A 14 -9.93 -3.08 9.93
C ARG A 14 -8.60 -3.82 9.96
N PHE A 15 -7.65 -3.42 9.12
CA PHE A 15 -6.34 -4.02 8.97
C PHE A 15 -5.21 -3.17 9.57
N GLY A 16 -5.51 -2.01 10.17
CA GLY A 16 -4.55 -1.14 10.84
C GLY A 16 -4.84 0.33 10.61
N GLU A 17 -3.89 1.18 11.00
CA GLU A 17 -3.90 2.58 10.63
C GLU A 17 -3.74 2.71 9.11
N ASP A 18 -4.70 3.39 8.46
CA ASP A 18 -4.67 3.63 7.03
C ASP A 18 -4.62 5.13 6.75
N THR A 19 -3.42 5.59 6.38
CA THR A 19 -3.15 6.95 5.94
C THR A 19 -2.98 7.04 4.41
N ALA A 20 -3.55 6.09 3.67
CA ALA A 20 -3.38 6.07 2.22
C ALA A 20 -4.02 7.27 1.53
N LEU A 21 -5.10 7.85 2.07
CA LEU A 21 -5.81 8.99 1.44
C LEU A 21 -5.03 10.31 1.53
N GLU A 22 -4.11 10.44 2.49
CA GLU A 22 -3.21 11.58 2.66
C GLU A 22 -2.14 11.65 1.55
N CYS A 23 -1.88 10.52 0.88
CA CYS A 23 -0.87 10.39 -0.16
C CYS A 23 -1.28 11.08 -1.47
N PHE A 24 -0.57 12.14 -1.84
CA PHE A 24 -0.72 12.82 -3.13
C PHE A 24 0.16 12.26 -4.27
N ASN A 25 0.74 11.08 -4.10
CA ASN A 25 1.48 10.33 -5.14
C ASN A 25 2.80 10.96 -5.65
N CYS A 26 3.50 11.76 -4.85
CA CYS A 26 4.76 12.43 -5.24
C CYS A 26 5.94 11.48 -5.55
N GLY A 27 5.99 10.30 -4.93
CA GLY A 27 7.02 9.29 -5.22
C GLY A 27 8.30 9.33 -4.41
N THR A 28 8.43 10.21 -3.40
CA THR A 28 9.59 10.23 -2.49
C THR A 28 9.85 8.86 -1.85
N CYS A 29 8.79 8.16 -1.41
CA CYS A 29 8.89 6.83 -0.83
C CYS A 29 9.44 5.78 -1.80
N ALA A 30 9.11 5.90 -3.09
CA ALA A 30 9.60 5.02 -4.14
C ALA A 30 11.04 5.37 -4.58
N ALA A 31 11.53 6.57 -4.30
CA ALA A 31 12.92 6.94 -4.58
C ALA A 31 13.87 6.54 -3.44
N ILE A 32 13.41 6.55 -2.18
CA ILE A 32 14.26 6.27 -1.01
C ILE A 32 14.37 4.79 -0.65
N CYS A 33 13.42 3.95 -1.10
CA CYS A 33 13.41 2.55 -0.71
C CYS A 33 14.67 1.85 -1.27
N PRO A 34 15.45 1.10 -0.46
CA PRO A 34 16.59 0.36 -0.99
C PRO A 34 16.18 -0.89 -1.78
N LEU A 35 14.90 -1.28 -1.70
CA LEU A 35 14.35 -2.51 -2.29
C LEU A 35 13.39 -2.21 -3.45
N ILE A 36 13.62 -1.10 -4.15
CA ILE A 36 12.73 -0.61 -5.23
C ILE A 36 12.45 -1.72 -6.24
N TYR A 37 11.17 -1.96 -6.45
CA TYR A 37 10.63 -2.81 -7.50
C TYR A 37 9.38 -2.11 -8.04
N GLU A 38 9.31 -1.85 -9.35
CA GLU A 38 8.14 -1.26 -10.03
C GLU A 38 7.40 -0.13 -9.27
N HIS A 39 8.15 0.84 -8.73
CA HIS A 39 7.62 1.98 -7.98
C HIS A 39 6.97 1.65 -6.62
N PHE A 40 7.31 0.52 -6.01
CA PHE A 40 7.01 0.20 -4.62
C PHE A 40 7.64 1.22 -3.65
N PRO A 41 6.94 1.68 -2.58
CA PRO A 41 5.58 1.30 -2.15
C PRO A 41 4.47 2.14 -2.80
N ARG A 42 4.80 3.23 -3.51
CA ARG A 42 3.82 4.18 -4.08
C ARG A 42 2.76 3.48 -4.94
N LYS A 43 3.16 2.53 -5.78
CA LYS A 43 2.25 1.76 -6.66
C LYS A 43 1.11 1.12 -5.86
N MET A 44 1.45 0.46 -4.76
CA MET A 44 0.48 -0.26 -3.91
C MET A 44 -0.47 0.71 -3.19
N ILE A 45 0.07 1.83 -2.67
CA ILE A 45 -0.75 2.89 -2.06
C ILE A 45 -1.74 3.46 -3.08
N ARG A 46 -1.31 3.66 -4.34
CA ARG A 46 -2.21 4.12 -5.39
C ARG A 46 -3.32 3.12 -5.69
N TYR A 47 -3.03 1.82 -5.71
CA TYR A 47 -4.08 0.82 -5.90
C TYR A 47 -5.09 0.82 -4.75
N LEU A 48 -4.63 1.01 -3.51
CA LEU A 48 -5.53 1.17 -2.36
C LEU A 48 -6.43 2.40 -2.53
N GLN A 49 -5.86 3.57 -2.83
CA GLN A 49 -6.65 4.81 -3.06
C GLN A 49 -7.69 4.67 -4.17
N LEU A 50 -7.37 3.89 -5.21
CA LEU A 50 -8.29 3.60 -6.30
C LEU A 50 -9.26 2.46 -5.99
N GLY A 51 -9.18 1.83 -4.82
CA GLY A 51 -10.01 0.67 -4.52
C GLY A 51 -9.77 -0.54 -5.42
N ALA A 52 -8.61 -0.62 -6.07
CA ALA A 52 -8.27 -1.61 -7.08
C ALA A 52 -7.79 -2.93 -6.45
N LYS A 53 -8.69 -3.61 -5.74
CA LYS A 53 -8.40 -4.84 -4.97
C LYS A 53 -7.73 -5.92 -5.81
N ASP A 54 -8.21 -6.15 -7.03
CA ASP A 54 -7.66 -7.17 -7.94
C ASP A 54 -6.18 -6.90 -8.24
N ARG A 55 -5.81 -5.62 -8.45
CA ARG A 55 -4.42 -5.23 -8.68
C ARG A 55 -3.54 -5.46 -7.48
N ILE A 56 -4.07 -5.25 -6.27
CA ILE A 56 -3.34 -5.53 -5.02
C ILE A 56 -3.07 -7.03 -4.90
N MET A 57 -4.06 -7.87 -5.19
CA MET A 57 -3.91 -9.33 -5.13
C MET A 57 -2.94 -9.85 -6.20
N GLU A 58 -3.04 -9.35 -7.44
CA GLU A 58 -2.11 -9.68 -8.54
C GLU A 58 -0.64 -9.34 -8.21
N ASN A 59 -0.41 -8.28 -7.43
CA ASN A 59 0.94 -7.79 -7.07
C ASN A 59 1.30 -8.10 -5.60
N ALA A 60 0.58 -9.03 -4.95
CA ALA A 60 0.71 -9.30 -3.52
C ALA A 60 2.13 -9.74 -3.09
N ASN A 61 2.88 -10.38 -3.98
CA ASN A 61 4.26 -10.80 -3.73
C ASN A 61 5.21 -9.62 -3.46
N GLU A 62 4.91 -8.43 -4.00
CA GLU A 62 5.73 -7.24 -3.78
C GLU A 62 5.68 -6.76 -2.33
N LEU A 63 4.54 -6.96 -1.65
CA LEU A 63 4.38 -6.57 -0.25
C LEU A 63 5.43 -7.25 0.64
N TRP A 64 5.77 -8.51 0.33
CA TRP A 64 6.75 -9.30 1.09
C TRP A 64 8.21 -8.89 0.88
N ARG A 65 8.49 -7.99 -0.09
CA ARG A 65 9.80 -7.35 -0.20
C ARG A 65 10.00 -6.27 0.87
N CYS A 66 8.92 -5.74 1.44
CA CYS A 66 9.02 -4.71 2.48
C CYS A 66 9.59 -5.29 3.78
N LEU A 67 10.80 -4.84 4.14
CA LEU A 67 11.45 -5.13 5.42
C LEU A 67 11.01 -4.20 6.55
N HIS A 68 10.10 -3.27 6.27
CA HIS A 68 9.55 -2.33 7.26
C HIS A 68 10.63 -1.51 7.99
N CYS A 69 11.60 -0.97 7.23
CA CYS A 69 12.71 -0.18 7.79
C CYS A 69 12.34 1.27 8.13
N GLY A 70 11.16 1.76 7.72
CA GLY A 70 10.64 3.09 8.07
C GLY A 70 11.16 4.28 7.25
N LEU A 71 12.10 4.10 6.33
CA LEU A 71 12.64 5.21 5.51
C LEU A 71 11.55 5.97 4.72
N CYS A 72 10.60 5.23 4.15
CA CYS A 72 9.49 5.82 3.40
C CYS A 72 8.55 6.66 4.27
N THR A 73 8.34 6.26 5.53
CA THR A 73 7.55 6.98 6.53
C THR A 73 8.25 8.26 6.94
N GLN A 74 9.52 8.18 7.33
CA GLN A 74 10.31 9.33 7.79
C GLN A 74 10.45 10.42 6.73
N THR A 75 10.51 10.05 5.44
CA THR A 75 10.69 11.03 4.36
C THR A 75 9.39 11.54 3.74
N CYS A 76 8.23 11.04 4.17
CA CYS A 76 6.95 11.37 3.55
C CYS A 76 6.57 12.83 3.84
N PRO A 77 6.47 13.72 2.82
CA PRO A 77 6.17 15.14 3.04
C PRO A 77 4.70 15.42 3.40
N ARG A 78 3.84 14.39 3.35
CA ARG A 78 2.43 14.46 3.74
C ARG A 78 2.13 13.68 5.01
N GLU A 79 3.14 13.07 5.63
CA GLU A 79 2.99 12.25 6.84
C GLU A 79 2.01 11.06 6.63
N ALA A 80 1.81 10.65 5.38
CA ALA A 80 0.88 9.60 4.95
C ALA A 80 1.34 8.15 5.25
N ASP A 81 2.15 7.94 6.29
CA ASP A 81 2.80 6.69 6.71
C ASP A 81 2.77 5.51 5.71
N PRO A 82 3.60 5.54 4.64
CA PRO A 82 3.69 4.44 3.68
C PRO A 82 4.06 3.08 4.30
N GLY A 83 4.76 3.08 5.44
CA GLY A 83 5.17 1.87 6.14
C GLY A 83 3.98 1.11 6.71
N GLU A 84 3.10 1.82 7.43
CA GLU A 84 1.87 1.25 8.00
C GLU A 84 0.86 0.87 6.92
N VAL A 85 0.68 1.68 5.88
CA VAL A 85 -0.20 1.34 4.75
C VAL A 85 0.19 0.00 4.11
N ILE A 86 1.50 -0.23 3.89
CA ILE A 86 1.99 -1.51 3.36
C ILE A 86 1.75 -2.66 4.34
N LEU A 87 1.94 -2.43 5.65
CA LEU A 87 1.67 -3.44 6.67
C LEU A 87 0.18 -3.81 6.72
N GLY A 88 -0.70 -2.83 6.63
CA GLY A 88 -2.14 -3.02 6.46
C GLY A 88 -2.46 -3.86 5.23
N LEU A 89 -1.86 -3.55 4.07
CA LEU A 89 -2.04 -4.34 2.85
C LEU A 89 -1.55 -5.79 3.00
N LYS A 90 -0.45 -6.05 3.73
CA LYS A 90 -0.01 -7.43 4.04
C LYS A 90 -1.11 -8.18 4.81
N ARG A 91 -1.69 -7.55 5.84
CA ARG A 91 -2.76 -8.15 6.65
C ARG A 91 -4.02 -8.40 5.80
N TYR A 92 -4.41 -7.45 4.96
CA TYR A 92 -5.52 -7.60 4.00
C TYR A 92 -5.30 -8.79 3.07
N VAL A 93 -4.12 -8.90 2.45
CA VAL A 93 -3.79 -10.01 1.55
C VAL A 93 -3.84 -11.35 2.28
N VAL A 94 -3.22 -11.46 3.46
CA VAL A 94 -3.25 -12.71 4.25
C VAL A 94 -4.69 -13.12 4.61
N ALA A 95 -5.54 -12.17 4.98
CA ALA A 95 -6.95 -12.44 5.30
C ALA A 95 -7.76 -12.94 4.08
N ASN A 96 -7.34 -12.58 2.86
CA ASN A 96 -8.05 -12.90 1.63
C ASN A 96 -7.35 -13.98 0.76
N TRP A 97 -6.15 -14.43 1.13
CA TRP A 97 -5.32 -15.35 0.33
C TRP A 97 -5.96 -16.73 0.08
N ARG A 98 -6.78 -17.23 1.01
CA ARG A 98 -7.47 -18.53 0.89
C ARG A 98 -8.85 -18.45 0.22
N ARG A 99 -9.30 -17.27 -0.21
CA ARG A 99 -10.64 -17.04 -0.78
C ARG A 99 -10.64 -16.87 -2.30
N SER A 100 -9.46 -16.96 -2.94
CA SER A 100 -9.24 -16.88 -4.39
C SER A 100 -8.93 -18.24 -4.99
#